data_AF-A0AAE0UHW5-F1
#
_entry.id   AF-A0AAE0UHW5-F1
#
_cell.length_a   1.000
_cell.length_b   1.000
_cell.length_c   1.000
_cell.angle_alpha   90.00
_cell.angle_beta   90.00
_cell.angle_gamma   90.00
#
_symmetry.space_group_name_H-M   'P 1'
#
loop_
_entity.id
_entity.type
_entity.pdbx_description
1 polymer ?
#
loop_
_entity_poly.entity_id
_entity_poly.type
_entity_poly.pdbx_seq_one_letter_code
_entity_poly.pdbx_strand_id
1 'polypeptide(L)'
;MDSWRNGEVVRWRYENKERWRCGKTVMWKDGEMEMWRDGDVEMWKDGEMEMWRNGDVEMWKDGEMEMWRNGDVEGWRCGEMKMWRGGDMERWRCGEMERWRCGEMEIWRGGEVEMWRDGEVEIWRYGEMEIWRCGEMERWRGGDVEIWRNGDMEMWRDGEMEIWRCGEMERWRNGDMEMWRDGEMERWRYGEAERWRGGDMEIWRNGEMEMWRDGEVEMWRDGEINSGSRVGGGDGINPRTPNL
;
A
#
# COMPACT_ATOMS: atom_id res chain seq x y z
N MET A 1 15.74 -34.21 10.59
CA MET A 1 15.49 -35.22 11.64
C MET A 1 14.00 -35.18 11.95
N ASP A 2 13.44 -36.37 12.17
CA ASP A 2 12.14 -36.73 12.74
C ASP A 2 10.84 -36.40 12.00
N SER A 3 9.99 -37.43 11.95
CA SER A 3 8.94 -37.70 10.97
C SER A 3 7.53 -37.55 11.56
N TRP A 4 6.67 -36.73 10.96
CA TRP A 4 5.20 -36.78 11.19
C TRP A 4 4.44 -36.38 9.92
N ARG A 5 3.95 -37.37 9.15
CA ARG A 5 3.17 -37.18 7.91
C ARG A 5 1.67 -37.37 8.21
N ASN A 6 0.85 -36.35 7.96
CA ASN A 6 -0.58 -36.52 7.71
C ASN A 6 -0.92 -35.87 6.36
N GLY A 7 -0.62 -36.61 5.29
CA GLY A 7 -0.81 -36.22 3.90
C GLY A 7 0.16 -37.02 3.02
N GLU A 8 -0.28 -37.47 1.83
CA GLU A 8 0.60 -38.15 0.87
C GLU A 8 1.66 -37.18 0.34
N VAL A 9 2.74 -37.04 1.10
CA VAL A 9 3.86 -36.17 0.76
C VAL A 9 4.78 -36.85 -0.25
N VAL A 10 4.79 -36.39 -1.50
CA VAL A 10 5.74 -36.81 -2.52
C VAL A 10 6.95 -35.86 -2.50
N ARG A 11 8.11 -36.38 -2.10
CA ARG A 11 9.37 -35.65 -1.94
C ARG A 11 10.36 -36.08 -3.03
N TRP A 12 10.91 -35.12 -3.76
CA TRP A 12 12.01 -35.37 -4.72
C TRP A 12 13.28 -34.68 -4.24
N ARG A 13 14.42 -35.40 -4.25
CA ARG A 13 15.73 -34.87 -3.86
C ARG A 13 16.72 -35.05 -5.00
N TYR A 14 17.24 -33.95 -5.53
CA TYR A 14 18.40 -33.91 -6.43
C TYR A 14 19.33 -32.79 -5.95
N GLU A 15 20.63 -33.08 -5.83
CA GLU A 15 21.71 -32.07 -5.63
C GLU A 15 21.39 -30.99 -4.57
N ASN A 16 21.09 -31.42 -3.34
CA ASN A 16 20.77 -30.57 -2.17
C ASN A 16 19.48 -29.71 -2.26
N LYS A 17 18.71 -29.73 -3.34
CA LYS A 17 17.45 -28.98 -3.45
C LYS A 17 16.21 -29.88 -3.30
N GLU A 18 15.23 -29.45 -2.50
CA GLU A 18 14.00 -30.20 -2.22
C GLU A 18 12.79 -29.60 -2.95
N ARG A 19 12.08 -30.45 -3.71
CA ARG A 19 10.81 -30.11 -4.37
C ARG A 19 9.66 -30.87 -3.75
N TRP A 20 8.60 -30.15 -3.40
CA TRP A 20 7.43 -30.65 -2.69
C TRP A 20 6.15 -30.45 -3.52
N ARG A 21 5.33 -31.51 -3.58
CA ARG A 21 3.99 -31.48 -4.20
C ARG A 21 3.04 -32.31 -3.34
N CYS A 22 2.31 -31.67 -2.43
CA CYS A 22 1.48 -32.37 -1.44
C CYS A 22 0.65 -31.44 -0.53
N GLY A 23 -0.41 -31.99 0.08
CA GLY A 23 -1.45 -31.29 0.88
C GLY A 23 -1.02 -30.72 2.23
N LYS A 24 -1.95 -30.67 3.21
CA LYS A 24 -1.83 -29.85 4.43
C LYS A 24 -0.59 -30.14 5.29
N THR A 25 0.18 -29.11 5.64
CA THR A 25 1.30 -29.17 6.58
C THR A 25 1.06 -28.25 7.77
N VAL A 26 1.18 -28.80 8.99
CA VAL A 26 0.89 -28.07 10.23
C VAL A 26 2.02 -27.10 10.61
N MET A 27 3.28 -27.47 10.38
CA MET A 27 4.40 -26.62 10.76
C MET A 27 5.63 -26.94 9.93
N TRP A 28 6.28 -25.90 9.43
CA TRP A 28 7.60 -25.97 8.84
C TRP A 28 8.55 -25.03 9.59
N LYS A 29 9.76 -25.52 9.85
CA LYS A 29 10.79 -24.85 10.63
C LYS A 29 12.15 -25.14 10.03
N ASP A 30 12.95 -24.10 9.84
CA ASP A 30 14.37 -24.16 9.48
C ASP A 30 14.66 -24.97 8.20
N GLY A 31 14.90 -24.28 7.08
CA GLY A 31 15.33 -24.92 5.84
C GLY A 31 15.38 -24.00 4.62
N GLU A 32 15.78 -24.58 3.49
CA GLU A 32 15.69 -23.98 2.17
C GLU A 32 14.78 -24.85 1.30
N MET A 33 13.87 -24.24 0.55
CA MET A 33 12.98 -24.97 -0.33
C MET A 33 12.84 -24.30 -1.69
N GLU A 34 13.02 -25.11 -2.75
CA GLU A 34 13.04 -24.60 -4.13
C GLU A 34 11.61 -24.43 -4.69
N MET A 35 10.69 -25.35 -4.36
CA MET A 35 9.35 -25.34 -4.96
C MET A 35 8.31 -26.06 -4.10
N TRP A 36 7.18 -25.39 -3.92
CA TRP A 36 5.95 -25.94 -3.33
C TRP A 36 4.79 -25.75 -4.31
N ARG A 37 4.02 -26.81 -4.50
CA ARG A 37 2.83 -26.80 -5.37
C ARG A 37 1.65 -27.47 -4.69
N ASP A 38 0.51 -26.79 -4.73
CA ASP A 38 -0.82 -27.33 -4.38
C ASP A 38 -0.88 -27.85 -2.92
N GLY A 39 -0.70 -26.97 -1.93
CA GLY A 39 -0.80 -27.34 -0.50
C GLY A 39 -0.81 -26.18 0.51
N ASP A 40 -1.52 -26.40 1.61
CA ASP A 40 -1.75 -25.41 2.67
C ASP A 40 -0.74 -25.59 3.82
N VAL A 41 -0.23 -24.49 4.39
CA VAL A 41 0.68 -24.54 5.56
C VAL A 41 0.19 -23.65 6.69
N GLU A 42 -0.10 -24.23 7.85
CA GLU A 42 -0.58 -23.45 9.02
C GLU A 42 0.54 -22.53 9.57
N MET A 43 1.80 -22.98 9.55
CA MET A 43 2.90 -22.17 10.08
C MET A 43 4.23 -22.42 9.37
N TRP A 44 4.84 -21.35 8.86
CA TRP A 44 6.19 -21.31 8.34
C TRP A 44 7.08 -20.44 9.23
N LYS A 45 8.23 -20.96 9.65
CA LYS A 45 9.16 -20.23 10.53
C LYS A 45 10.62 -20.42 10.12
N ASP A 46 11.37 -19.31 10.06
CA ASP A 46 12.84 -19.30 9.94
C ASP A 46 13.38 -20.06 8.69
N GLY A 47 12.89 -19.76 7.48
CA GLY A 47 13.54 -20.35 6.29
C GLY A 47 13.17 -19.74 4.96
N GLU A 48 13.90 -20.19 3.94
CA GLU A 48 13.95 -19.61 2.61
C GLU A 48 13.12 -20.41 1.61
N MET A 49 12.36 -19.71 0.77
CA MET A 49 11.45 -20.30 -0.19
C MET A 49 11.53 -19.63 -1.57
N GLU A 50 12.04 -20.36 -2.58
CA GLU A 50 12.20 -19.81 -3.93
C GLU A 50 10.85 -19.67 -4.66
N MET A 51 9.97 -20.69 -4.61
CA MET A 51 8.72 -20.66 -5.39
C MET A 51 7.53 -21.36 -4.72
N TRP A 52 6.48 -20.59 -4.46
CA TRP A 52 5.18 -21.09 -4.00
C TRP A 52 4.13 -20.94 -5.08
N ARG A 53 3.38 -22.02 -5.35
CA ARG A 53 2.32 -22.00 -6.35
C ARG A 53 1.07 -22.72 -5.87
N ASN A 54 -0.06 -22.02 -5.89
CA ASN A 54 -1.39 -22.55 -5.54
C ASN A 54 -1.40 -23.14 -4.12
N GLY A 55 -1.46 -22.32 -3.07
CA GLY A 55 -1.61 -22.83 -1.71
C GLY A 55 -1.61 -21.73 -0.68
N ASP A 56 -2.27 -21.97 0.44
CA ASP A 56 -2.56 -20.95 1.44
C ASP A 56 -1.65 -21.10 2.67
N VAL A 57 -1.30 -19.98 3.31
CA VAL A 57 -0.51 -19.99 4.54
C VAL A 57 -1.14 -19.15 5.63
N GLU A 58 -1.48 -19.78 6.75
CA GLU A 58 -2.08 -19.05 7.88
C GLU A 58 -1.04 -18.12 8.52
N MET A 59 0.20 -18.59 8.76
CA MET A 59 1.26 -17.73 9.32
C MET A 59 2.65 -17.98 8.74
N TRP A 60 3.27 -16.89 8.26
CA TRP A 60 4.68 -16.81 7.89
C TRP A 60 5.46 -15.95 8.89
N LYS A 61 6.59 -16.46 9.40
CA LYS A 61 7.42 -15.76 10.37
C LYS A 61 8.92 -15.87 10.08
N ASP A 62 9.61 -14.73 10.03
CA ASP A 62 11.08 -14.64 9.96
C ASP A 62 11.67 -15.44 8.78
N GLY A 63 11.15 -15.30 7.55
CA GLY A 63 11.63 -16.05 6.38
C GLY A 63 11.65 -15.22 5.08
N GLU A 64 12.42 -15.67 4.10
CA GLU A 64 12.58 -15.02 2.79
C GLU A 64 11.78 -15.78 1.71
N MET A 65 11.11 -15.04 0.83
CA MET A 65 10.27 -15.59 -0.22
C MET A 65 10.51 -14.91 -1.56
N GLU A 66 11.00 -15.63 -2.56
CA GLU A 66 11.28 -15.02 -3.86
C GLU A 66 10.03 -14.86 -4.72
N MET A 67 9.20 -15.89 -4.85
CA MET A 67 8.04 -15.85 -5.76
C MET A 67 6.82 -16.60 -5.23
N TRP A 68 5.75 -15.86 -4.95
CA TRP A 68 4.44 -16.41 -4.64
C TRP A 68 3.48 -16.24 -5.81
N ARG A 69 2.78 -17.32 -6.16
CA ARG A 69 1.81 -17.30 -7.24
C ARG A 69 0.54 -18.04 -6.90
N ASN A 70 -0.56 -17.30 -6.80
CA ASN A 70 -1.91 -17.78 -6.48
C ASN A 70 -1.98 -18.49 -5.11
N GLY A 71 -2.61 -17.87 -4.13
CA GLY A 71 -2.83 -18.44 -2.80
C GLY A 71 -2.83 -17.35 -1.74
N ASP A 72 -3.49 -17.59 -0.62
CA ASP A 72 -3.80 -16.55 0.36
C ASP A 72 -2.88 -16.63 1.58
N VAL A 73 -2.61 -15.49 2.23
CA VAL A 73 -1.84 -15.44 3.48
C VAL A 73 -2.61 -14.68 4.55
N GLU A 74 -2.97 -15.36 5.64
CA GLU A 74 -3.64 -14.70 6.78
C GLU A 74 -2.67 -13.81 7.59
N GLY A 75 -1.39 -14.19 7.66
CA GLY A 75 -0.42 -13.45 8.47
C GLY A 75 1.02 -13.58 8.02
N TRP A 76 1.61 -12.46 7.59
CA TRP A 76 3.04 -12.33 7.37
C TRP A 76 3.69 -11.49 8.47
N ARG A 77 4.77 -12.00 9.07
CA ARG A 77 5.49 -11.30 10.13
C ARG A 77 7.00 -11.41 9.94
N CYS A 78 7.64 -10.29 9.64
CA CYS A 78 9.08 -10.16 9.47
C CYS A 78 9.62 -11.09 8.36
N GLY A 79 10.02 -10.49 7.24
CA GLY A 79 10.60 -11.23 6.12
C GLY A 79 10.73 -10.37 4.88
N GLU A 80 11.52 -10.84 3.93
CA GLU A 80 11.68 -10.21 2.61
C GLU A 80 10.86 -10.97 1.58
N MET A 81 10.19 -10.22 0.70
CA MET A 81 9.42 -10.79 -0.39
C MET A 81 9.68 -10.09 -1.71
N LYS A 82 10.23 -10.82 -2.69
CA LYS A 82 10.55 -10.22 -3.99
C LYS A 82 9.31 -10.08 -4.87
N MET A 83 8.49 -11.11 -4.98
CA MET A 83 7.34 -11.07 -5.91
C MET A 83 6.12 -11.79 -5.36
N TRP A 84 5.02 -11.06 -5.24
CA TRP A 84 3.68 -11.60 -5.01
C TRP A 84 2.82 -11.46 -6.26
N ARG A 85 2.18 -12.55 -6.66
CA ARG A 85 1.25 -12.57 -7.80
C ARG A 85 -0.03 -13.35 -7.50
N GLY A 86 -1.09 -12.62 -7.18
CA GLY A 86 -2.46 -13.12 -6.94
C GLY A 86 -2.67 -13.75 -5.55
N GLY A 87 -3.92 -13.83 -5.12
CA GLY A 87 -4.34 -14.16 -3.76
C GLY A 87 -4.68 -12.91 -2.95
N ASP A 88 -5.20 -13.12 -1.74
CA ASP A 88 -5.53 -12.07 -0.77
C ASP A 88 -4.60 -12.19 0.45
N MET A 89 -4.38 -11.07 1.12
CA MET A 89 -3.57 -11.04 2.34
C MET A 89 -4.29 -10.30 3.47
N GLU A 90 -4.49 -10.95 4.61
CA GLU A 90 -5.17 -10.26 5.72
C GLU A 90 -4.20 -9.33 6.47
N ARG A 91 -3.00 -9.81 6.83
CA ARG A 91 -2.09 -9.03 7.69
C ARG A 91 -0.63 -9.16 7.31
N TRP A 92 -0.03 -8.00 7.01
CA TRP A 92 1.42 -7.85 6.87
C TRP A 92 1.97 -7.01 8.00
N ARG A 93 3.00 -7.54 8.67
CA ARG A 93 3.71 -6.83 9.72
C ARG A 93 5.20 -6.89 9.50
N CYS A 94 5.77 -5.75 9.13
CA CYS A 94 7.21 -5.52 8.96
C CYS A 94 7.83 -6.44 7.89
N GLY A 95 8.42 -5.84 6.86
CA GLY A 95 9.11 -6.55 5.79
C GLY A 95 9.34 -5.65 4.58
N GLU A 96 10.21 -6.10 3.69
CA GLU A 96 10.49 -5.45 2.41
C GLU A 96 9.79 -6.21 1.29
N MET A 97 9.23 -5.46 0.35
CA MET A 97 8.43 -5.96 -0.75
C MET A 97 8.86 -5.32 -2.07
N GLU A 98 9.48 -6.06 -2.99
CA GLU A 98 9.86 -5.46 -4.28
C GLU A 98 8.61 -5.27 -5.16
N ARG A 99 7.79 -6.31 -5.36
CA ARG A 99 6.64 -6.25 -6.29
C ARG A 99 5.40 -6.96 -5.78
N TRP A 100 4.35 -6.17 -5.58
CA TRP A 100 3.01 -6.64 -5.27
C TRP A 100 2.09 -6.52 -6.49
N ARG A 101 1.52 -7.64 -6.95
CA ARG A 101 0.45 -7.64 -7.98
C ARG A 101 -0.68 -8.60 -7.60
N CYS A 102 -1.83 -8.08 -7.21
CA CYS A 102 -2.69 -8.82 -6.28
C CYS A 102 -4.11 -8.27 -6.16
N GLY A 103 -5.02 -9.03 -5.54
CA GLY A 103 -6.42 -8.64 -5.28
C GLY A 103 -6.55 -7.70 -4.07
N GLU A 104 -6.65 -8.26 -2.87
CA GLU A 104 -7.03 -7.50 -1.68
C GLU A 104 -5.99 -7.61 -0.55
N MET A 105 -5.87 -6.56 0.25
CA MET A 105 -5.01 -6.52 1.43
C MET A 105 -5.65 -5.74 2.58
N GLU A 106 -6.04 -6.40 3.68
CA GLU A 106 -6.76 -5.72 4.76
C GLU A 106 -5.83 -4.78 5.56
N ILE A 107 -4.68 -5.27 6.05
CA ILE A 107 -3.88 -4.51 7.01
C ILE A 107 -2.38 -4.61 6.72
N TRP A 108 -1.79 -3.48 6.31
CA TRP A 108 -0.34 -3.26 6.26
C TRP A 108 0.15 -2.50 7.50
N ARG A 109 1.15 -3.05 8.20
CA ARG A 109 1.81 -2.39 9.34
C ARG A 109 3.32 -2.46 9.23
N GLY A 110 3.93 -1.37 8.80
CA GLY A 110 5.38 -1.27 8.68
C GLY A 110 5.93 -2.06 7.49
N GLY A 111 6.89 -1.46 6.81
CA GLY A 111 7.56 -2.06 5.66
C GLY A 111 7.69 -1.10 4.50
N GLU A 112 8.48 -1.52 3.53
CA GLU A 112 8.79 -0.78 2.31
C GLU A 112 8.24 -1.57 1.12
N VAL A 113 7.59 -0.87 0.18
CA VAL A 113 7.11 -1.47 -1.06
C VAL A 113 7.59 -0.67 -2.26
N GLU A 114 8.40 -1.25 -3.14
CA GLU A 114 8.82 -0.53 -4.36
C GLU A 114 7.65 -0.37 -5.34
N MET A 115 6.93 -1.45 -5.64
CA MET A 115 5.84 -1.40 -6.62
C MET A 115 4.60 -2.16 -6.19
N TRP A 116 3.49 -1.42 -6.05
CA TRP A 116 2.14 -1.95 -5.90
C TRP A 116 1.33 -1.80 -7.20
N ARG A 117 0.65 -2.88 -7.61
CA ARG A 117 -0.16 -2.87 -8.81
C ARG A 117 -1.46 -3.69 -8.71
N ASP A 118 -2.56 -3.05 -9.09
CA ASP A 118 -3.87 -3.66 -9.40
C ASP A 118 -4.61 -4.30 -8.19
N GLY A 119 -4.66 -3.68 -7.01
CA GLY A 119 -5.35 -4.23 -5.83
C GLY A 119 -5.82 -3.23 -4.76
N GLU A 120 -6.70 -3.66 -3.86
CA GLU A 120 -7.34 -2.85 -2.81
C GLU A 120 -6.60 -2.98 -1.47
N VAL A 121 -6.51 -1.88 -0.70
CA VAL A 121 -6.02 -1.90 0.68
C VAL A 121 -6.95 -1.15 1.64
N GLU A 122 -7.40 -1.81 2.70
CA GLU A 122 -8.20 -1.13 3.73
C GLU A 122 -7.33 -0.22 4.60
N ILE A 123 -6.24 -0.74 5.19
CA ILE A 123 -5.48 -0.01 6.21
C ILE A 123 -3.97 -0.11 5.99
N TRP A 124 -3.34 1.03 5.75
CA TRP A 124 -1.89 1.21 5.75
C TRP A 124 -1.43 1.99 6.99
N ARG A 125 -0.40 1.47 7.67
CA ARG A 125 0.21 2.14 8.83
C ARG A 125 1.73 2.13 8.74
N TYR A 126 2.33 3.32 8.71
CA TYR A 126 3.76 3.55 8.89
C TYR A 126 4.65 2.77 7.89
N GLY A 127 4.45 2.95 6.58
CA GLY A 127 5.29 2.31 5.56
C GLY A 127 5.59 3.23 4.40
N GLU A 128 6.69 2.95 3.70
CA GLU A 128 7.14 3.72 2.55
C GLU A 128 6.75 2.98 1.27
N MET A 129 6.37 3.73 0.24
CA MET A 129 6.07 3.17 -1.06
C MET A 129 6.56 4.05 -2.22
N GLU A 130 7.32 3.47 -3.14
CA GLU A 130 7.77 4.25 -4.31
C GLU A 130 6.62 4.43 -5.31
N ILE A 131 5.93 3.35 -5.71
CA ILE A 131 4.94 3.42 -6.78
C ILE A 131 3.66 2.65 -6.45
N TRP A 132 2.55 3.38 -6.33
CA TRP A 132 1.19 2.84 -6.34
C TRP A 132 0.53 3.00 -7.72
N ARG A 133 0.07 1.90 -8.33
CA ARG A 133 -0.68 1.94 -9.59
C ARG A 133 -1.96 1.11 -9.53
N CYS A 134 -3.09 1.79 -9.68
CA CYS A 134 -4.44 1.22 -9.80
C CYS A 134 -4.84 0.34 -8.60
N GLY A 135 -5.79 0.82 -7.81
CA GLY A 135 -6.31 0.19 -6.60
C GLY A 135 -7.04 1.20 -5.73
N GLU A 136 -7.98 0.74 -4.91
CA GLU A 136 -8.66 1.56 -3.90
C GLU A 136 -7.92 1.47 -2.56
N MET A 137 -7.90 2.57 -1.82
CA MET A 137 -7.26 2.66 -0.52
C MET A 137 -8.19 3.35 0.48
N GLU A 138 -8.66 2.65 1.52
CA GLU A 138 -9.57 3.30 2.49
C GLU A 138 -8.78 4.22 3.44
N ARG A 139 -7.65 3.75 3.98
CA ARG A 139 -7.00 4.46 5.08
C ARG A 139 -5.49 4.35 5.15
N TRP A 140 -4.82 5.49 4.97
CA TRP A 140 -3.41 5.67 5.21
C TRP A 140 -3.14 6.44 6.49
N ARG A 141 -2.25 5.91 7.33
CA ARG A 141 -1.80 6.57 8.56
C ARG A 141 -0.29 6.48 8.67
N GLY A 142 0.42 7.55 8.37
CA GLY A 142 1.88 7.55 8.48
C GLY A 142 2.57 6.84 7.32
N GLY A 143 3.66 7.44 6.86
CA GLY A 143 4.51 6.91 5.80
C GLY A 143 4.36 7.70 4.50
N ASP A 144 5.26 7.42 3.58
CA ASP A 144 5.54 8.28 2.43
C ASP A 144 5.27 7.54 1.13
N VAL A 145 4.74 8.25 0.14
CA VAL A 145 4.51 7.72 -1.20
C VAL A 145 5.14 8.62 -2.26
N GLU A 146 6.06 8.11 -3.08
CA GLU A 146 6.62 8.93 -4.16
C GLU A 146 5.59 9.16 -5.27
N ILE A 147 4.95 8.09 -5.77
CA ILE A 147 4.07 8.20 -6.93
C ILE A 147 2.77 7.41 -6.74
N TRP A 148 1.65 8.14 -6.67
CA TRP A 148 0.30 7.59 -6.77
C TRP A 148 -0.28 7.77 -8.17
N ARG A 149 -0.81 6.70 -8.79
CA ARG A 149 -1.47 6.78 -10.11
C ARG A 149 -2.78 6.02 -10.17
N ASN A 150 -3.84 6.71 -10.60
CA ASN A 150 -5.15 6.14 -10.96
C ASN A 150 -5.77 5.27 -9.85
N GLY A 151 -5.70 5.70 -8.59
CA GLY A 151 -6.32 4.99 -7.48
C GLY A 151 -7.13 5.96 -6.63
N ASP A 152 -8.19 5.45 -6.02
CA ASP A 152 -9.08 6.23 -5.16
C ASP A 152 -8.67 6.07 -3.70
N MET A 153 -8.83 7.14 -2.93
CA MET A 153 -8.34 7.20 -1.56
C MET A 153 -9.31 7.94 -0.63
N GLU A 154 -9.84 7.25 0.38
CA GLU A 154 -10.80 7.88 1.30
C GLU A 154 -10.11 8.75 2.37
N MET A 155 -9.01 8.29 2.96
CA MET A 155 -8.42 8.98 4.11
C MET A 155 -6.89 8.88 4.18
N TRP A 156 -6.24 10.02 3.99
CA TRP A 156 -4.81 10.21 4.27
C TRP A 156 -4.60 10.98 5.56
N ARG A 157 -3.68 10.48 6.38
CA ARG A 157 -3.34 11.12 7.64
C ARG A 157 -1.85 11.01 7.96
N ASP A 158 -1.23 12.16 8.27
CA ASP A 158 0.11 12.24 8.86
C ASP A 158 1.21 11.59 7.96
N GLY A 159 1.36 11.97 6.67
CA GLY A 159 2.37 11.40 5.75
C GLY A 159 2.66 12.27 4.52
N GLU A 160 3.74 11.97 3.80
CA GLU A 160 4.22 12.76 2.65
C GLU A 160 3.90 12.10 1.30
N MET A 161 3.62 12.90 0.28
CA MET A 161 3.43 12.40 -1.08
C MET A 161 4.05 13.30 -2.14
N GLU A 162 4.98 12.77 -2.96
CA GLU A 162 5.59 13.60 -4.00
C GLU A 162 4.63 13.86 -5.16
N ILE A 163 4.01 12.81 -5.73
CA ILE A 163 3.22 12.96 -6.97
C ILE A 163 1.91 12.17 -6.91
N TRP A 164 0.79 12.91 -6.92
CA TRP A 164 -0.54 12.37 -7.23
C TRP A 164 -0.87 12.58 -8.72
N ARG A 165 -1.14 11.49 -9.45
CA ARG A 165 -1.60 11.56 -10.85
C ARG A 165 -2.93 10.83 -11.01
N CYS A 166 -4.00 11.60 -11.07
CA CYS A 166 -5.36 11.11 -11.32
C CYS A 166 -5.93 10.18 -10.24
N GLY A 167 -7.23 10.29 -10.01
CA GLY A 167 -7.96 9.57 -8.96
C GLY A 167 -8.76 10.53 -8.07
N GLU A 168 -9.58 9.96 -7.21
CA GLU A 168 -10.41 10.67 -6.24
C GLU A 168 -9.78 10.61 -4.84
N MET A 169 -9.83 11.71 -4.11
CA MET A 169 -9.33 11.81 -2.75
C MET A 169 -10.34 12.50 -1.83
N GLU A 170 -10.96 11.76 -0.91
CA GLU A 170 -11.98 12.35 -0.05
C GLU A 170 -11.36 13.23 1.04
N ARG A 171 -10.37 12.73 1.79
CA ARG A 171 -9.88 13.43 3.00
C ARG A 171 -8.38 13.38 3.17
N TRP A 172 -7.75 14.54 3.05
CA TRP A 172 -6.35 14.76 3.38
C TRP A 172 -6.23 15.49 4.72
N ARG A 173 -5.40 14.96 5.63
CA ARG A 173 -5.13 15.59 6.92
C ARG A 173 -3.66 15.50 7.33
N ASN A 174 -3.06 16.61 7.72
CA ASN A 174 -1.71 16.65 8.31
C ASN A 174 -0.65 16.01 7.40
N GLY A 175 -0.67 16.27 6.09
CA GLY A 175 0.31 15.70 5.17
C GLY A 175 0.78 16.71 4.15
N ASP A 176 1.92 16.42 3.55
CA ASP A 176 2.58 17.31 2.61
C ASP A 176 2.57 16.69 1.21
N MET A 177 2.42 17.53 0.20
CA MET A 177 2.30 17.11 -1.18
C MET A 177 3.05 18.01 -2.15
N GLU A 178 3.98 17.45 -2.93
CA GLU A 178 4.71 18.27 -3.91
C GLU A 178 3.87 18.56 -5.16
N MET A 179 3.19 17.55 -5.72
CA MET A 179 2.50 17.70 -7.00
C MET A 179 1.18 16.95 -7.09
N TRP A 180 0.09 17.70 -7.26
CA TRP A 180 -1.21 17.18 -7.70
C TRP A 180 -1.40 17.40 -9.20
N ARG A 181 -1.78 16.34 -9.92
CA ARG A 181 -2.16 16.42 -11.33
C ARG A 181 -3.49 15.70 -11.60
N ASP A 182 -4.44 16.46 -12.14
CA ASP A 182 -5.66 15.98 -12.80
C ASP A 182 -6.47 14.94 -11.98
N GLY A 183 -7.01 15.31 -10.81
CA GLY A 183 -7.87 14.46 -9.95
C GLY A 183 -8.81 15.27 -9.05
N GLU A 184 -9.74 14.62 -8.35
CA GLU A 184 -10.75 15.27 -7.51
C GLU A 184 -10.38 15.19 -6.02
N MET A 185 -10.56 16.28 -5.28
CA MET A 185 -10.19 16.39 -3.86
C MET A 185 -11.34 16.99 -3.04
N GLU A 186 -12.06 16.20 -2.23
CA GLU A 186 -13.19 16.75 -1.46
C GLU A 186 -12.72 17.63 -0.28
N ARG A 187 -11.76 17.17 0.53
CA ARG A 187 -11.41 17.87 1.77
C ARG A 187 -9.94 17.80 2.15
N TRP A 188 -9.30 18.95 2.09
CA TRP A 188 -7.96 19.19 2.61
C TRP A 188 -7.97 19.90 3.97
N ARG A 189 -7.24 19.38 4.96
CA ARG A 189 -7.09 20.00 6.28
C ARG A 189 -5.66 19.93 6.80
N TYR A 190 -5.08 21.07 7.17
CA TYR A 190 -3.75 21.11 7.83
C TYR A 190 -2.68 20.40 7.00
N GLY A 191 -2.28 20.93 5.85
CA GLY A 191 -1.25 20.30 5.01
C GLY A 191 -0.73 21.25 3.94
N GLU A 192 0.43 20.94 3.38
CA GLU A 192 1.11 21.77 2.40
C GLU A 192 1.02 21.16 1.00
N ALA A 193 0.77 22.00 -0.02
CA ALA A 193 0.78 21.58 -1.41
C ALA A 193 1.63 22.52 -2.28
N GLU A 194 2.76 22.07 -2.82
CA GLU A 194 3.62 22.95 -3.63
C GLU A 194 2.99 23.28 -4.98
N ARG A 195 2.48 22.27 -5.70
CA ARG A 195 1.96 22.46 -7.06
C ARG A 195 0.68 21.70 -7.32
N TRP A 196 -0.39 22.44 -7.57
CA TRP A 196 -1.65 21.91 -8.07
C TRP A 196 -1.83 22.22 -9.56
N ARG A 197 -2.05 21.20 -10.38
CA ARG A 197 -2.30 21.32 -11.83
C ARG A 197 -3.48 20.47 -12.26
N GLY A 198 -4.61 21.09 -12.57
CA GLY A 198 -5.80 20.33 -12.94
C GLY A 198 -6.52 19.73 -11.73
N GLY A 199 -7.81 19.47 -11.88
CA GLY A 199 -8.64 18.85 -10.86
C GLY A 199 -9.51 19.83 -10.06
N ASP A 200 -10.53 19.27 -9.42
CA ASP A 200 -11.53 20.00 -8.65
C ASP A 200 -11.30 19.79 -7.16
N MET A 201 -11.53 20.83 -6.37
CA MET A 201 -11.37 20.81 -4.93
C MET A 201 -12.57 21.42 -4.22
N GLU A 202 -13.26 20.65 -3.38
CA GLU A 202 -14.44 21.19 -2.69
C GLU A 202 -14.07 22.05 -1.48
N ILE A 203 -13.20 21.55 -0.59
CA ILE A 203 -12.91 22.20 0.70
C ILE A 203 -11.42 22.24 1.01
N TRP A 204 -10.87 23.44 1.12
CA TRP A 204 -9.53 23.69 1.66
C TRP A 204 -9.59 24.39 3.00
N ARG A 205 -8.90 23.85 4.02
CA ARG A 205 -8.84 24.46 5.34
C ARG A 205 -7.47 24.37 6.02
N ASN A 206 -6.95 25.49 6.53
CA ASN A 206 -5.70 25.52 7.31
C ASN A 206 -4.50 24.88 6.59
N GLY A 207 -4.42 25.00 5.27
CA GLY A 207 -3.29 24.50 4.48
C GLY A 207 -2.59 25.61 3.70
N GLU A 208 -1.34 25.36 3.34
CA GLU A 208 -0.51 26.26 2.54
C GLU A 208 -0.38 25.72 1.11
N MET A 209 -0.42 26.61 0.12
CA MET A 209 -0.33 26.23 -1.28
C MET A 209 0.54 27.20 -2.07
N GLU A 210 1.58 26.70 -2.73
CA GLU A 210 2.50 27.59 -3.44
C GLU A 210 2.01 27.95 -4.85
N MET A 211 1.61 26.96 -5.66
CA MET A 211 1.20 27.17 -7.05
C MET A 211 -0.10 26.46 -7.39
N TRP A 212 -1.09 27.21 -7.89
CA TRP A 212 -2.32 26.69 -8.49
C TRP A 212 -2.40 27.00 -9.99
N ARG A 213 -2.71 26.00 -10.81
CA ARG A 213 -2.92 26.17 -12.25
C ARG A 213 -4.06 25.27 -12.74
N ASP A 214 -5.02 25.86 -13.43
CA ASP A 214 -6.06 25.16 -14.22
C ASP A 214 -6.94 24.18 -13.40
N GLY A 215 -7.47 24.60 -12.25
CA GLY A 215 -8.44 23.82 -11.44
C GLY A 215 -9.45 24.72 -10.71
N GLU A 216 -10.48 24.13 -10.10
CA GLU A 216 -11.55 24.85 -9.36
C GLU A 216 -11.48 24.55 -7.85
N VAL A 217 -11.76 25.57 -7.02
CA VAL A 217 -11.92 25.42 -5.56
C VAL A 217 -13.27 26.00 -5.15
N GLU A 218 -14.14 25.19 -4.53
CA GLU A 218 -15.47 25.66 -4.11
C GLU A 218 -15.44 26.45 -2.79
N MET A 219 -14.75 25.94 -1.77
CA MET A 219 -14.70 26.57 -0.44
C MET A 219 -13.29 26.64 0.11
N TRP A 220 -12.86 27.86 0.45
CA TRP A 220 -11.56 28.14 1.03
C TRP A 220 -11.71 28.80 2.41
N ARG A 221 -11.11 28.21 3.46
CA ARG A 221 -11.17 28.74 4.84
C ARG A 221 -9.81 28.70 5.51
N ASP A 222 -9.30 29.85 5.93
CA ASP A 222 -8.11 29.94 6.78
C ASP A 222 -6.86 29.26 6.17
N GLY A 223 -6.57 29.45 4.87
CA GLY A 223 -5.34 28.96 4.21
C GLY A 223 -4.50 30.09 3.62
N GLU A 224 -3.37 29.77 2.99
CA GLU A 224 -2.55 30.73 2.22
C GLU A 224 -2.26 30.20 0.81
N ILE A 225 -2.36 31.05 -0.22
CA ILE A 225 -1.98 30.73 -1.61
C ILE A 225 -0.95 31.76 -2.12
N ASN A 226 0.26 31.32 -2.45
CA ASN A 226 1.33 32.17 -2.97
C ASN A 226 1.31 32.29 -4.51
N SER A 227 0.17 32.61 -5.15
CA SER A 227 0.08 32.54 -6.62
C SER A 227 0.31 33.88 -7.38
N GLY A 228 1.04 33.78 -8.49
CA GLY A 228 1.18 34.79 -9.56
C GLY A 228 0.28 34.54 -10.78
N SER A 229 -0.88 33.88 -10.64
CA SER A 229 -1.84 33.65 -11.74
C SER A 229 -3.27 33.42 -11.23
N ARG A 230 -4.24 33.59 -12.14
CA ARG A 230 -5.66 33.86 -11.89
C ARG A 230 -6.42 32.65 -11.35
N VAL A 231 -6.86 32.72 -10.09
CA VAL A 231 -7.86 31.80 -9.50
C VAL A 231 -9.26 32.20 -10.02
N GLY A 232 -9.99 31.27 -10.62
CA GLY A 232 -11.41 31.44 -10.93
C GLY A 232 -12.25 30.89 -9.77
N GLY A 233 -12.58 31.71 -8.78
CA GLY A 233 -13.35 31.28 -7.61
C GLY A 233 -14.83 31.64 -7.72
N GLY A 234 -15.71 30.67 -7.42
CA GLY A 234 -17.09 30.92 -7.01
C GLY A 234 -17.13 31.39 -5.54
N ASP A 235 -17.86 32.48 -5.29
CA ASP A 235 -18.27 33.04 -3.99
C ASP A 235 -17.35 32.80 -2.76
N GLY A 236 -16.24 33.54 -2.69
CA GLY A 236 -15.44 33.68 -1.48
C GLY A 236 -16.19 34.43 -0.36
N ILE A 237 -16.77 33.70 0.60
CA ILE A 237 -17.20 34.27 1.88
C ILE A 237 -15.99 34.25 2.83
N ASN A 238 -15.25 35.36 2.86
CA ASN A 238 -14.21 35.61 3.85
C ASN A 238 -14.87 35.90 5.23
N PRO A 239 -14.71 35.06 6.29
CA PRO A 239 -15.15 35.46 7.61
C PRO A 239 -14.21 36.54 8.12
N ARG A 240 -14.67 37.80 8.04
CA ARG A 240 -14.04 38.94 8.72
C ARG A 240 -13.68 38.52 10.15
N THR A 241 -12.42 38.60 10.50
CA THR A 241 -11.97 38.65 11.90
C THR A 241 -12.79 39.75 12.61
N PRO A 242 -13.54 39.47 13.68
CA PRO A 242 -14.02 40.53 14.52
C PRO A 242 -12.81 41.04 15.30
N ASN A 243 -12.36 42.26 14.98
CA ASN A 243 -11.39 42.98 15.80
C ASN A 243 -11.88 43.02 17.26
N LEU A 244 -11.12 42.40 18.17
CA LEU A 244 -11.04 42.75 19.58
C LEU A 244 -9.57 42.65 20.01
#